data_AF-A0A813HAF5-F1
#
_entry.id   AF-A0A813HAF5-F1
#
_cell.length_a   1.000
_cell.length_b   1.000
_cell.length_c   1.000
_cell.angle_alpha   90.00
_cell.angle_beta   90.00
_cell.angle_gamma   90.00
#
_symmetry.space_group_name_H-M   'P 1'
#
loop_
_entity.id
_entity.type
_entity.pdbx_description
1 polymer ?
#
loop_
_entity_poly.entity_id
_entity_poly.type
_entity_poly.pdbx_seq_one_letter_code
_entity_poly.pdbx_strand_id
1 'polypeptide(L)'
;MGNCNMVYTDEMSELTVERLVEAVEHMNSEEIERCLDGGIRVNDPIDKQGHTILDKFAVEHAQMLNHALTVRARPEEATQHFLEMQEAAAQVLKVLHQHGAQLSAQSGHFKRGL
;
A
#
# COMPACT_ATOMS: atom_id res chain seq x y z
N MET A 1 -20.61 24.01 -35.67
CA MET A 1 -20.58 24.50 -34.28
C MET A 1 -20.41 23.27 -33.40
N GLY A 2 -19.16 22.93 -33.07
CA GLY A 2 -18.87 21.77 -32.23
C GLY A 2 -18.86 22.20 -30.78
N ASN A 3 -19.85 21.76 -30.01
CA ASN A 3 -19.77 21.85 -28.56
C ASN A 3 -18.76 20.81 -28.09
N CYS A 4 -17.58 21.28 -27.68
CA CYS A 4 -16.65 20.48 -26.90
C CYS A 4 -17.33 20.12 -25.57
N ASN A 5 -17.66 18.84 -25.40
CA ASN A 5 -17.87 18.27 -24.09
C ASN A 5 -16.54 18.41 -23.32
N MET A 6 -16.48 19.35 -22.39
CA MET A 6 -15.47 19.31 -21.33
C MET A 6 -15.76 18.06 -20.49
N VAL A 7 -15.01 17.00 -20.77
CA VAL A 7 -14.87 15.89 -19.84
C VAL A 7 -14.05 16.45 -18.69
N TYR A 8 -14.67 16.66 -17.53
CA TYR A 8 -13.92 16.91 -16.31
C TYR A 8 -13.09 15.65 -16.05
N THR A 9 -11.78 15.75 -16.23
CA THR A 9 -10.87 14.69 -15.81
C THR A 9 -10.92 14.61 -14.29
N ASP A 10 -11.23 13.40 -13.83
CA ASP A 10 -11.27 12.91 -12.47
C ASP A 10 -9.87 12.94 -11.82
N GLU A 11 -9.25 14.13 -11.66
CA GLU A 11 -7.81 14.21 -11.37
C GLU A 11 -7.41 15.29 -10.36
N MET A 12 -8.25 15.55 -9.37
CA MET A 12 -7.82 16.20 -8.11
C MET A 12 -8.24 15.39 -6.89
N SER A 13 -8.12 14.07 -6.96
CA SER A 13 -8.04 13.30 -5.73
C SER A 13 -6.81 13.74 -4.97
N GLU A 14 -7.02 14.44 -3.85
CA GLU A 14 -5.96 14.89 -2.96
C GLU A 14 -5.04 13.69 -2.66
N LEU A 15 -3.77 13.82 -3.04
CA LEU A 15 -2.75 12.82 -2.79
C LEU A 15 -2.42 12.90 -1.29
N THR A 16 -3.09 12.06 -0.49
CA THR A 16 -2.91 12.03 0.96
C THR A 16 -2.27 10.73 1.43
N VAL A 17 -1.74 10.76 2.66
CA VAL A 17 -1.16 9.58 3.31
C VAL A 17 -2.23 8.50 3.52
N GLU A 18 -3.47 8.88 3.81
CA GLU A 18 -4.60 7.96 3.96
C GLU A 18 -4.86 7.19 2.67
N ARG A 19 -4.76 7.86 1.51
CA ARG A 19 -4.96 7.24 0.20
C ARG A 19 -3.81 6.28 -0.15
N LEU A 20 -2.58 6.64 0.21
CA LEU A 20 -1.44 5.72 0.13
C LEU A 20 -1.65 4.47 1.01
N VAL A 21 -2.20 4.65 2.22
CA VAL A 21 -2.54 3.53 3.12
C VAL A 21 -3.62 2.64 2.51
N GLU A 22 -4.70 3.22 2.00
CA GLU A 22 -5.78 2.49 1.34
C GLU A 22 -5.27 1.72 0.10
N ALA A 23 -4.38 2.31 -0.69
CA ALA A 23 -3.78 1.66 -1.84
C ALA A 23 -2.95 0.43 -1.43
N VAL A 24 -2.23 0.50 -0.30
CA VAL A 24 -1.48 -0.63 0.26
C VAL A 24 -2.40 -1.73 0.79
N GLU A 25 -3.53 -1.38 1.42
CA GLU A 25 -4.54 -2.36 1.87
C GLU A 25 -5.09 -3.19 0.70
N HIS A 26 -5.24 -2.57 -0.47
CA HIS A 26 -5.75 -3.23 -1.67
C HIS A 26 -4.65 -3.79 -2.59
N MET A 27 -3.38 -3.74 -2.17
CA MET A 27 -2.22 -4.14 -2.97
C MET A 27 -2.18 -3.49 -4.38
N ASN A 28 -2.59 -2.22 -4.48
CA ASN A 28 -2.66 -1.48 -5.73
C ASN A 28 -1.34 -0.73 -5.99
N SER A 29 -0.45 -1.34 -6.77
CA SER A 29 0.87 -0.79 -7.10
C SER A 29 0.80 0.53 -7.87
N GLU A 30 -0.15 0.67 -8.80
CA GLU A 30 -0.30 1.87 -9.63
C GLU A 30 -0.66 3.10 -8.79
N GLU A 31 -1.61 2.96 -7.86
CA GLU A 31 -2.02 4.07 -7.00
C GLU A 31 -0.94 4.45 -5.99
N ILE A 32 -0.17 3.49 -5.51
CA ILE A 32 1.00 3.73 -4.66
C ILE A 32 2.05 4.53 -5.43
N GLU A 33 2.37 4.14 -6.66
CA GLU A 33 3.32 4.86 -7.51
C GLU A 33 2.86 6.30 -7.74
N ARG A 34 1.58 6.52 -8.08
CA ARG A 34 0.99 7.86 -8.20
C ARG A 34 1.13 8.70 -6.92
N CYS A 35 0.88 8.10 -5.76
CA CYS A 35 1.00 8.78 -4.46
C CYS A 35 2.45 9.22 -4.17
N LEU A 36 3.41 8.33 -4.42
CA LEU A 36 4.82 8.57 -4.14
C LEU A 36 5.45 9.55 -5.14
N ASP A 37 5.13 9.43 -6.43
CA ASP A 37 5.52 10.40 -7.46
C ASP A 37 4.88 11.77 -7.22
N GLY A 38 3.70 11.78 -6.61
CA GLY A 38 3.00 12.96 -6.12
C GLY A 38 3.70 13.73 -5.00
N GLY A 39 4.81 13.20 -4.47
CA GLY A 39 5.63 13.85 -3.44
C GLY A 39 5.32 13.43 -2.01
N ILE A 40 4.46 12.42 -1.80
CA ILE A 40 4.29 11.80 -0.48
C ILE A 40 5.60 11.09 -0.11
N ARG A 41 6.10 11.38 1.09
CA ARG A 41 7.32 10.76 1.60
C ARG A 41 7.01 9.36 2.11
N VAL A 42 7.67 8.37 1.52
CA VAL A 42 7.45 6.94 1.81
C VAL A 42 7.73 6.55 3.28
N ASN A 43 8.62 7.28 3.96
CA ASN A 43 9.01 6.99 5.35
C ASN A 43 8.38 7.94 6.36
N ASP A 44 7.46 8.83 5.94
CA ASP A 44 6.70 9.62 6.90
C ASP A 44 5.79 8.71 7.72
N PRO A 45 5.62 8.98 9.03
CA PRO A 45 4.81 8.15 9.89
C PRO A 45 3.34 8.22 9.48
N ILE A 46 2.71 7.07 9.29
CA ILE A 46 1.28 6.96 8.95
C ILE A 46 0.37 7.08 10.19
N ASP A 47 0.95 6.98 11.39
CA ASP A 47 0.22 7.08 12.65
C ASP A 47 1.04 7.75 13.77
N LYS A 48 0.40 7.93 14.93
CA LYS A 48 1.03 8.53 16.12
C LYS A 48 2.07 7.63 16.78
N GLN A 49 2.15 6.36 16.39
CA GLN A 49 3.08 5.37 16.95
C GLN A 49 4.39 5.36 16.17
N GLY A 50 4.43 6.00 15.00
CA GLY A 50 5.60 6.13 14.16
C GLY A 50 5.75 4.98 13.17
N HIS A 51 4.67 4.22 12.89
CA HIS A 51 4.71 3.21 11.85
C HIS A 51 4.84 3.87 10.48
N THR A 52 5.59 3.23 9.60
CA THR A 52 5.77 3.64 8.20
C THR A 52 4.78 2.89 7.31
N ILE A 53 4.72 3.29 6.04
CA ILE A 53 3.92 2.57 5.05
C ILE A 53 4.39 1.12 4.85
N LEU A 54 5.69 0.84 5.04
CA LEU A 54 6.21 -0.52 4.90
C LEU A 54 5.78 -1.44 6.04
N ASP A 55 5.60 -0.89 7.25
CA ASP A 55 5.02 -1.63 8.37
C ASP A 55 3.57 -2.01 8.09
N LYS A 56 2.79 -1.07 7.52
CA LYS A 56 1.42 -1.33 7.08
C LYS A 56 1.37 -2.41 6.01
N PHE A 57 2.23 -2.33 4.98
CA PHE A 57 2.35 -3.38 3.96
C PHE A 57 2.65 -4.75 4.58
N ALA A 58 3.56 -4.83 5.55
CA ALA A 58 3.92 -6.09 6.19
C ALA A 58 2.72 -6.72 6.93
N VAL A 59 1.90 -5.90 7.61
CA VAL A 59 0.67 -6.34 8.28
C VAL A 59 -0.35 -6.84 7.25
N GLU A 60 -0.62 -6.07 6.20
CA GLU A 60 -1.60 -6.44 5.18
C GLU A 60 -1.18 -7.69 4.40
N HIS A 61 0.11 -7.81 4.06
CA HIS A 61 0.64 -9.00 3.41
C HIS A 61 0.47 -10.25 4.29
N ALA A 62 0.71 -10.13 5.60
CA ALA A 62 0.47 -11.23 6.53
C ALA A 62 -1.03 -11.60 6.62
N GLN A 63 -1.94 -10.61 6.61
CA GLN A 63 -3.38 -10.87 6.59
C GLN A 63 -3.82 -11.55 5.30
N MET A 64 -3.32 -11.10 4.16
CA MET A 64 -3.56 -11.69 2.84
C MET A 64 -3.14 -13.16 2.79
N LEU A 65 -1.95 -13.49 3.32
CA LEU A 65 -1.47 -14.87 3.43
C LEU A 65 -2.38 -15.73 4.32
N ASN A 66 -2.80 -15.20 5.48
CA ASN A 66 -3.74 -15.91 6.35
C ASN A 66 -5.10 -16.11 5.67
N HIS A 67 -5.58 -15.11 4.92
CA HIS A 67 -6.83 -15.21 4.19
C HIS A 67 -6.75 -16.33 3.14
N ALA A 68 -5.67 -16.40 2.37
CA ALA A 68 -5.46 -17.43 1.35
C ALA A 68 -5.58 -18.87 1.91
N LEU A 69 -5.15 -19.10 3.14
CA LEU A 69 -5.27 -20.40 3.82
C LEU A 69 -6.71 -20.76 4.23
N THR A 70 -7.59 -19.77 4.33
CA THR A 70 -8.98 -19.93 4.79
C THR A 70 -10.01 -19.88 3.66
N VAL A 71 -9.59 -19.54 2.43
CA VAL A 71 -10.46 -19.46 1.26
C VAL A 71 -11.10 -20.82 0.97
N ARG A 72 -12.43 -20.83 0.89
CA ARG A 72 -13.22 -21.99 0.49
C ARG A 72 -13.46 -21.94 -1.02
N ALA A 73 -12.47 -22.36 -1.79
CA ALA A 73 -12.57 -22.51 -3.24
C ALA A 73 -12.05 -23.89 -3.68
N ARG A 74 -12.16 -24.21 -4.98
CA ARG A 74 -11.49 -25.40 -5.51
C ARG A 74 -9.97 -25.24 -5.38
N PRO A 75 -9.19 -26.31 -5.20
CA PRO A 75 -7.74 -26.22 -5.04
C PRO A 75 -7.05 -25.43 -6.17
N GLU A 76 -7.51 -25.61 -7.41
CA GLU A 76 -6.97 -24.92 -8.58
C GLU A 76 -7.26 -23.42 -8.52
N GLU A 77 -8.50 -23.05 -8.21
CA GLU A 77 -8.94 -21.64 -8.08
C GLU A 77 -8.24 -20.95 -6.90
N ALA A 78 -8.11 -21.64 -5.76
CA ALA A 78 -7.41 -21.13 -4.59
C ALA A 78 -5.92 -20.90 -4.88
N THR A 79 -5.28 -21.81 -5.63
CA THR A 79 -3.89 -21.67 -6.04
C THR A 79 -3.71 -20.50 -7.00
N GLN A 80 -4.60 -20.36 -7.99
CA GLN A 80 -4.56 -19.25 -8.94
C GLN A 80 -4.72 -17.90 -8.20
N HIS A 81 -5.72 -17.78 -7.34
CA HIS A 81 -5.96 -16.58 -6.56
C HIS A 81 -4.77 -16.24 -5.64
N PHE A 82 -4.14 -17.26 -5.04
CA PHE A 82 -2.92 -17.07 -4.24
C PHE A 82 -1.77 -16.50 -5.08
N LEU A 83 -1.53 -17.03 -6.28
CA LEU A 83 -0.47 -16.55 -7.17
C LEU A 83 -0.71 -15.10 -7.61
N GLU A 84 -1.95 -14.76 -7.98
CA GLU A 84 -2.34 -13.39 -8.37
C GLU A 84 -2.10 -12.40 -7.21
N MET A 85 -2.52 -12.76 -5.99
CA MET A 85 -2.27 -11.96 -4.79
C MET A 85 -0.77 -11.79 -4.50
N GLN A 86 0.03 -12.84 -4.67
CA GLN A 86 1.49 -12.77 -4.47
C GLN A 86 2.17 -11.87 -5.51
N GLU A 87 1.72 -11.93 -6.76
CA GLU A 87 2.25 -11.06 -7.81
C GLU A 87 1.95 -9.58 -7.51
N ALA A 88 0.73 -9.26 -7.10
CA ALA A 88 0.35 -7.90 -6.69
C ALA A 88 1.19 -7.41 -5.50
N ALA A 89 1.33 -8.22 -4.45
CA ALA A 89 2.14 -7.88 -3.29
C ALA A 89 3.63 -7.68 -3.64
N ALA A 90 4.18 -8.49 -4.55
CA ALA A 90 5.55 -8.33 -5.02
C ALA A 90 5.75 -7.03 -5.80
N GLN A 91 4.78 -6.62 -6.63
CA GLN A 91 4.82 -5.35 -7.34
C GLN A 91 4.79 -4.16 -6.36
N VAL A 92 3.89 -4.20 -5.38
CA VAL A 92 3.81 -3.17 -4.32
C VAL A 92 5.13 -3.04 -3.57
N LEU A 93 5.68 -4.17 -3.09
CA LEU A 93 6.96 -4.16 -2.37
C LEU A 93 8.09 -3.59 -3.22
N LYS A 94 8.11 -3.90 -4.52
CA LYS A 94 9.09 -3.37 -5.46
C LYS A 94 8.98 -1.84 -5.57
N VAL A 95 7.78 -1.31 -5.76
CA VAL A 95 7.54 0.15 -5.84
C VAL A 95 7.99 0.81 -4.54
N LEU A 96 7.51 0.34 -3.39
CA LEU A 96 7.90 0.87 -2.09
C LEU A 96 9.43 0.85 -1.90
N HIS A 97 10.10 -0.24 -2.27
CA HIS A 97 11.55 -0.36 -2.18
C HIS A 97 12.28 0.61 -3.11
N GLN A 98 11.79 0.81 -4.35
CA GLN A 98 12.36 1.77 -5.30
C GLN A 98 12.31 3.21 -4.78
N HIS A 99 11.26 3.57 -4.06
CA HIS A 99 11.15 4.87 -3.38
C HIS A 99 11.91 4.94 -2.05
N GLY A 100 12.59 3.86 -1.64
CA GLY A 100 13.41 3.84 -0.43
C GLY A 100 12.63 3.61 0.86
N ALA A 101 11.49 2.91 0.79
CA ALA A 101 10.72 2.51 1.97
C ALA A 101 11.59 1.67 2.92
N GLN A 102 11.47 1.95 4.22
CA GLN A 102 12.12 1.20 5.29
C GLN A 102 11.08 0.87 6.37
N LEU A 103 11.26 -0.27 7.04
CA LEU A 103 10.44 -0.59 8.21
C LEU A 103 10.75 0.42 9.31
N SER A 104 9.75 0.73 10.14
CA SER A 104 9.99 1.58 11.30
C SER A 104 11.07 0.94 12.18
N ALA A 105 12.10 1.72 12.52
CA ALA A 105 13.00 1.31 13.56
C ALA A 105 12.18 1.22 14.85
N GLN A 106 12.27 0.11 15.58
CA GLN A 106 11.86 0.04 17.00
C GLN A 106 12.76 0.94 17.87
N SER A 107 13.10 2.15 17.43
CA SER A 107 13.54 3.23 18.29
C SER A 107 12.32 3.68 19.09
N GLY A 108 11.99 2.86 20.08
CA GLY A 108 10.85 3.03 20.92
C GLY A 108 10.81 4.42 21.53
N HIS A 109 9.60 4.94 21.65
CA HIS A 109 9.23 5.88 22.71
C HIS A 109 9.33 5.22 24.12
N PHE A 110 10.37 4.42 24.38
CA PHE A 110 10.86 4.27 25.74
C PHE A 110 11.50 5.61 26.10
N LYS A 111 10.68 6.51 26.63
CA LYS A 111 11.18 7.56 27.51
C LYS A 111 12.00 6.86 28.60
N ARG A 112 13.32 6.80 28.42
CA ARG A 112 14.25 6.58 29.52
C ARG A 112 14.13 7.81 30.41
N GLY A 113 13.20 7.76 31.35
CA GLY A 113 13.19 8.65 32.50
C GLY A 113 14.40 8.30 33.35
N LEU A 114 15.47 9.07 33.18
CA LEU A 114 16.47 9.36 34.22
C LEU A 114 15.96 10.55 35.03
#